data_AF-A0A3B3RJN8-F1
#
_entry.id   AF-A0A3B3RJN8-F1
#
_cell.length_a   1.000
_cell.length_b   1.000
_cell.length_c   1.000
_cell.angle_alpha   90.00
_cell.angle_beta   90.00
_cell.angle_gamma   90.00
#
_symmetry.space_group_name_H-M   'P 1'
#
loop_
_entity.id
_entity.type
_entity.pdbx_description
1 polymer ?
#
loop_
_entity_poly.entity_id
_entity_poly.type
_entity_poly.pdbx_seq_one_letter_code
_entity_poly.pdbx_strand_id
1 'polypeptide(L)'
;ARLTGAVLLPCFVDRPLPLEELEVDWRRTDSDTIVHLFQGGQSRPESQGDAYRGRARFFSQEIPKGNFSLLLEEVRTADAGVYKCVVYTEQEQRETLVEIQEVGNTLVPSVLYNTKKINTEISQLLVAHVQTGEHINSYILKITIHLKLININ
;
A
#
# COMPACT_ATOMS: atom_id res chain seq x y z
N ALA A 1 4.16 -26.54 1.41
CA ALA A 1 5.40 -26.83 2.15
C ALA A 1 5.94 -25.53 2.75
N ARG A 2 6.67 -25.56 3.88
CA ARG A 2 7.32 -24.36 4.44
C ARG A 2 8.67 -24.19 3.74
N LEU A 3 8.91 -23.03 3.13
CA LEU A 3 10.18 -22.70 2.49
C LEU A 3 10.91 -21.80 3.47
N THR A 4 11.79 -22.34 4.30
CA THR A 4 12.51 -21.55 5.31
C THR A 4 13.45 -20.56 4.63
N GLY A 5 12.96 -19.34 4.40
CA GLY A 5 13.65 -18.27 3.71
C GLY A 5 12.91 -16.94 3.86
N ALA A 6 13.47 -15.90 3.25
CA ALA A 6 12.86 -14.58 3.20
C ALA A 6 12.83 -14.08 1.76
N VAL A 7 11.84 -13.27 1.44
CA VAL A 7 11.71 -12.59 0.15
C VAL A 7 11.66 -11.09 0.39
N LEU A 8 12.40 -10.35 -0.44
CA LEU A 8 12.34 -8.90 -0.48
C LEU A 8 11.38 -8.46 -1.58
N LEU A 9 10.30 -7.77 -1.21
CA LEU A 9 9.37 -7.16 -2.15
C LEU A 9 9.81 -5.72 -2.41
N PRO A 10 10.32 -5.40 -3.62
CA PRO A 10 10.82 -4.06 -3.92
C PRO A 10 9.67 -3.06 -4.07
N CYS A 11 9.81 -1.91 -3.42
CA CYS A 11 8.97 -0.73 -3.64
C CYS A 11 9.81 0.51 -3.31
N PHE A 12 9.96 1.43 -4.26
CA PHE A 12 10.78 2.62 -4.06
C PHE A 12 10.32 3.77 -4.93
N VAL A 13 10.68 4.97 -4.49
CA VAL A 13 10.63 6.21 -5.25
C VAL A 13 12.04 6.78 -5.34
N ASP A 14 12.33 7.47 -6.44
CA ASP A 14 13.68 7.95 -6.74
C ASP A 14 13.99 9.30 -6.05
N ARG A 15 13.40 9.55 -4.87
CA ARG A 15 13.62 10.76 -4.06
C ARG A 15 13.18 10.58 -2.59
N PRO A 16 13.74 11.37 -1.66
CA PRO A 16 13.26 11.44 -0.29
C PRO A 16 11.79 11.92 -0.21
N LEU A 17 11.04 11.42 0.77
CA LEU A 17 9.68 11.87 1.10
C LEU A 17 9.59 12.33 2.57
N PRO A 18 8.79 13.36 2.88
CA PRO A 18 8.56 13.80 4.26
C PRO A 18 7.77 12.73 5.03
N LEU A 19 8.09 12.51 6.31
CA LEU A 19 7.49 11.44 7.12
C LEU A 19 6.11 11.78 7.70
N GLU A 20 5.81 13.07 7.86
CA GLU A 20 4.62 13.53 8.61
C GLU A 20 3.31 13.06 7.97
N GLU A 21 3.28 12.97 6.65
CA GLU A 21 2.10 12.61 5.84
C GLU A 21 2.32 11.34 5.01
N LEU A 22 3.42 10.63 5.26
CA LEU A 22 3.76 9.42 4.52
C LEU A 22 3.00 8.22 5.08
N GLU A 23 2.23 7.59 4.21
CA GLU A 23 1.66 6.27 4.45
C GLU A 23 2.17 5.29 3.39
N VAL A 24 2.57 4.11 3.84
CA VAL A 24 2.94 3.01 2.95
C VAL A 24 2.15 1.77 3.34
N ASP A 25 1.31 1.32 2.43
CA ASP A 25 0.46 0.15 2.59
C ASP A 25 0.95 -0.98 1.68
N TRP A 26 1.39 -2.08 2.30
CA TRP A 26 1.57 -3.34 1.60
C TRP A 26 0.37 -4.25 1.85
N ARG A 27 -0.24 -4.73 0.77
CA ARG A 27 -1.39 -5.63 0.84
C ARG A 27 -1.42 -6.65 -0.29
N ARG A 28 -2.19 -7.72 -0.07
CA ARG A 28 -2.54 -8.72 -1.09
C ARG A 28 -3.58 -8.16 -2.05
N THR A 29 -3.43 -8.41 -3.36
CA THR A 29 -4.41 -7.93 -4.34
C THR A 29 -5.65 -8.81 -4.42
N ASP A 30 -5.55 -10.09 -4.09
CA ASP A 30 -6.62 -11.07 -4.19
C ASP A 30 -7.58 -11.05 -2.98
N SER A 31 -7.09 -10.65 -1.81
CA SER A 31 -7.86 -10.66 -0.55
C SER A 31 -7.94 -9.31 0.17
N ASP A 32 -7.24 -8.28 -0.32
CA ASP A 32 -7.04 -6.99 0.36
C ASP A 32 -6.43 -7.12 1.77
N THR A 33 -5.83 -8.27 2.09
CA THR A 33 -5.20 -8.51 3.40
C THR A 33 -3.97 -7.63 3.55
N ILE A 34 -3.94 -6.85 4.62
CA ILE A 34 -2.80 -6.02 4.99
C ILE A 34 -1.63 -6.92 5.36
N VAL A 35 -0.53 -6.75 4.63
CA VAL A 35 0.74 -7.43 4.88
C VAL A 35 1.57 -6.61 5.86
N HIS A 36 1.65 -5.29 5.66
CA HIS A 36 2.27 -4.37 6.61
C HIS A 36 1.89 -2.92 6.33
N LEU A 37 1.91 -2.07 7.37
CA LEU A 37 1.58 -0.66 7.27
C LEU A 37 2.69 0.20 7.89
N PHE A 38 3.00 1.33 7.25
CA PHE A 38 3.76 2.43 7.82
C PHE A 38 2.87 3.66 7.82
N GLN A 39 2.65 4.28 8.97
CA GLN A 39 1.75 5.42 9.09
C GLN A 39 2.09 6.25 10.35
N GLY A 40 2.06 7.57 10.21
CA GLY A 40 2.38 8.50 11.30
C GLY A 40 3.84 8.37 11.74
N GLY A 41 4.75 8.31 10.77
CA GLY A 41 6.19 8.25 10.99
C GLY A 41 6.74 6.92 11.56
N GLN A 42 5.91 5.88 11.68
CA GLN A 42 6.34 4.61 12.26
C GLN A 42 5.71 3.38 11.58
N SER A 43 6.41 2.25 11.73
CA SER A 43 5.93 0.95 11.28
C SER A 43 4.85 0.41 12.23
N ARG A 44 3.80 -0.22 11.67
CA ARG A 44 2.59 -0.66 12.38
C ARG A 44 2.41 -2.19 12.31
N PRO A 45 3.23 -2.98 13.02
CA PRO A 45 3.11 -4.45 13.02
C PRO A 45 1.76 -4.96 13.55
N GLU A 46 1.05 -4.15 14.33
CA GLU A 46 -0.30 -4.42 14.82
C GLU A 46 -1.37 -4.45 13.71
N SER A 47 -1.11 -3.83 12.56
CA SER A 47 -2.04 -3.79 11.42
C SER A 47 -1.94 -5.02 10.53
N GLN A 48 -0.98 -5.91 10.78
CA GLN A 48 -0.76 -7.09 9.95
C GLN A 48 -1.92 -8.08 10.07
N GLY A 49 -2.38 -8.57 8.92
CA GLY A 49 -3.29 -9.72 8.88
C GLY A 49 -2.64 -10.96 9.50
N ASP A 50 -3.46 -11.88 10.02
CA ASP A 50 -2.97 -13.02 10.80
C ASP A 50 -1.97 -13.91 10.04
N ALA A 51 -2.09 -13.99 8.72
CA ALA A 51 -1.15 -14.73 7.89
C ALA A 51 0.27 -14.13 7.89
N TYR A 52 0.41 -12.82 8.11
CA TYR A 52 1.66 -12.05 7.99
C TYR A 52 2.22 -11.58 9.33
N ARG A 53 1.45 -11.74 10.41
CA ARG A 53 1.82 -11.30 11.77
C ARG A 53 3.21 -11.78 12.17
N GLY A 54 4.10 -10.84 12.47
CA GLY A 54 5.47 -11.10 12.90
C GLY A 54 6.42 -11.57 11.79
N ARG A 55 5.96 -11.62 10.54
CA ARG A 55 6.72 -12.11 9.37
C ARG A 55 7.10 -10.98 8.42
N ALA A 56 6.34 -9.89 8.42
CA ALA A 56 6.56 -8.76 7.52
C ALA A 56 7.22 -7.58 8.26
N ARG A 57 8.21 -6.95 7.65
CA ARG A 57 8.84 -5.73 8.21
C ARG A 57 9.39 -4.79 7.15
N PHE A 58 9.32 -3.50 7.45
CA PHE A 58 10.03 -2.47 6.70
C PHE A 58 11.48 -2.33 7.18
N PHE A 59 12.30 -1.69 6.35
CA PHE A 59 13.58 -1.14 6.75
C PHE A 59 13.38 0.33 7.14
N SER A 60 12.96 0.60 8.38
CA SER A 60 12.51 1.94 8.79
C SER A 60 13.54 3.06 8.55
N GLN A 61 14.84 2.74 8.54
CA GLN A 61 15.91 3.70 8.25
C GLN A 61 16.01 4.09 6.76
N GLU A 62 15.42 3.30 5.87
CA GLU A 62 15.44 3.50 4.43
C GLU A 62 14.19 4.24 3.91
N ILE A 63 13.12 4.29 4.72
CA ILE A 63 11.87 4.98 4.40
C ILE A 63 12.09 6.47 4.09
N PRO A 64 12.83 7.26 4.90
CA PRO A 64 13.08 8.68 4.58
C PRO A 64 13.81 8.88 3.24
N LYS A 65 14.49 7.85 2.73
CA LYS A 65 15.26 7.89 1.48
C LYS A 65 14.42 7.46 0.27
N GLY A 66 13.14 7.12 0.48
CA GLY A 66 12.23 6.69 -0.58
C GLY A 66 12.22 5.18 -0.83
N ASN A 67 12.84 4.36 0.02
CA ASN A 67 12.80 2.91 -0.13
C ASN A 67 11.81 2.30 0.86
N PHE A 68 10.74 1.73 0.31
CA PHE A 68 9.60 1.16 1.02
C PHE A 68 9.51 -0.36 0.82
N SER A 69 10.63 -0.99 0.46
CA SER A 69 10.69 -2.42 0.23
C SER A 69 10.36 -3.18 1.51
N LEU A 70 9.62 -4.27 1.37
CA LEU A 70 9.17 -5.10 2.48
C LEU A 70 9.96 -6.40 2.51
N LEU A 71 10.49 -6.77 3.68
CA LEU A 71 10.99 -8.12 3.89
C LEU A 71 9.86 -8.99 4.45
N LEU A 72 9.56 -10.09 3.76
CA LEU A 72 8.67 -11.15 4.24
C LEU A 72 9.51 -12.37 4.63
N GLU A 73 9.50 -12.70 5.92
CA GLU A 73 10.23 -13.80 6.53
C GLU A 73 9.34 -15.06 6.67
N GLU A 74 9.99 -16.20 6.88
CA GLU A 74 9.32 -17.50 7.03
C GLU A 74 8.33 -17.82 5.90
N VAL A 75 8.77 -17.61 4.66
CA VAL A 75 7.91 -17.73 3.48
C VAL A 75 7.35 -19.14 3.29
N ARG A 76 6.17 -19.22 2.67
CA ARG A 76 5.34 -20.40 2.50
C ARG A 76 4.85 -20.41 1.07
N THR A 77 4.56 -21.59 0.53
CA THR A 77 3.95 -21.71 -0.82
C THR A 77 2.66 -20.89 -0.94
N ALA A 78 1.91 -20.73 0.15
CA ALA A 78 0.70 -19.90 0.21
C ALA A 78 0.97 -18.38 0.08
N ASP A 79 2.21 -17.92 0.26
CA ASP A 79 2.54 -16.51 0.05
C ASP A 79 2.73 -16.18 -1.44
N ALA A 80 2.75 -17.17 -2.34
CA ALA A 80 2.75 -16.92 -3.78
C ALA A 80 1.52 -16.09 -4.21
N GLY A 81 1.70 -15.24 -5.22
CA GLY A 81 0.67 -14.34 -5.73
C GLY A 81 1.10 -12.87 -5.74
N VAL A 82 0.14 -11.99 -6.00
CA VAL A 82 0.41 -10.57 -6.26
C VAL A 82 0.18 -9.71 -5.01
N TYR A 83 1.15 -8.85 -4.78
CA TYR A 83 1.20 -7.88 -3.70
C TYR A 83 1.21 -6.48 -4.29
N LYS A 84 0.57 -5.56 -3.58
CA LYS A 84 0.52 -4.14 -3.93
C LYS A 84 1.16 -3.33 -2.80
N CYS A 85 2.16 -2.55 -3.16
CA CYS A 85 2.65 -1.44 -2.38
C CYS A 85 1.92 -0.18 -2.84
N VAL A 86 1.31 0.56 -1.92
CA VAL A 86 0.81 1.90 -2.19
C VAL A 86 1.49 2.90 -1.28
N VAL A 87 2.10 3.91 -1.88
CA VAL A 87 2.75 5.03 -1.21
C VAL A 87 1.86 6.24 -1.36
N TYR A 88 1.42 6.78 -0.24
CA TYR A 88 0.59 7.97 -0.16
C TYR A 88 1.35 9.10 0.52
N THR A 89 1.19 10.29 -0.04
CA THR A 89 1.53 11.58 0.57
C THR A 89 0.38 12.53 0.28
N GLU A 90 0.39 13.75 0.85
CA GLU A 90 -0.61 14.76 0.48
C GLU A 90 -0.65 15.08 -1.02
N GLN A 91 0.50 14.97 -1.70
CA GLN A 91 0.68 15.47 -3.06
C GLN A 91 0.53 14.38 -4.12
N GLU A 92 0.64 13.12 -3.73
CA GLU A 92 0.68 12.01 -4.68
C GLU A 92 0.34 10.66 -4.07
N GLN A 93 -0.13 9.80 -4.96
CA GLN A 93 -0.21 8.36 -4.78
C GLN A 93 0.68 7.67 -5.82
N ARG A 94 1.40 6.64 -5.38
CA ARG A 94 2.17 5.75 -6.24
C ARG A 94 1.91 4.30 -5.88
N GLU A 95 1.81 3.43 -6.87
CA GLU A 95 1.57 2.01 -6.69
C GLU A 95 2.67 1.17 -7.33
N THR A 96 3.04 0.07 -6.68
CA THR A 96 3.92 -0.95 -7.25
C THR A 96 3.28 -2.32 -7.03
N LEU A 97 3.14 -3.10 -8.10
CA LEU A 97 2.71 -4.50 -8.04
C LEU A 97 3.92 -5.42 -8.11
N VAL A 98 4.02 -6.33 -7.16
CA VAL A 98 5.06 -7.35 -7.08
C VAL A 98 4.40 -8.72 -7.01
N GLU A 99 4.78 -9.62 -7.89
CA GLU A 99 4.35 -11.01 -7.84
C GLU A 99 5.43 -11.88 -7.21
N ILE A 100 5.04 -12.74 -6.28
CA ILE A 100 5.87 -13.83 -5.81
C ILE A 100 5.50 -15.08 -6.61
N GLN A 101 6.43 -15.58 -7.42
CA GLN A 101 6.27 -16.82 -8.19
C GLN A 101 7.04 -17.97 -7.54
N GLU A 102 6.48 -19.18 -7.61
CA GLU A 102 7.17 -20.40 -7.21
C GLU A 102 7.94 -20.98 -8.42
N VAL A 103 9.27 -20.97 -8.34
CA VAL A 103 10.16 -21.55 -9.35
C VAL A 103 10.92 -22.71 -8.70
N GLY A 104 10.48 -23.93 -8.98
CA GLY A 104 10.95 -25.12 -8.26
C GLY A 104 10.56 -25.02 -6.78
N ASN A 105 11.54 -25.01 -5.89
CA ASN A 105 11.34 -24.90 -4.44
C ASN A 105 11.72 -23.51 -3.89
N THR A 106 11.71 -22.48 -4.74
CA THR A 106 12.10 -21.12 -4.36
C THR A 106 11.00 -20.13 -4.72
N LEU A 107 10.77 -19.16 -3.85
CA LEU A 107 9.89 -18.03 -4.12
C LEU A 107 10.71 -16.86 -4.66
N VAL A 108 10.35 -16.39 -5.85
CA VAL A 108 11.05 -15.33 -6.56
C VAL A 108 10.11 -14.13 -6.71
N PRO A 109 10.49 -12.96 -6.17
CA PRO A 109 9.71 -11.74 -6.37
C PRO A 109 10.05 -11.09 -7.71
N SER A 110 9.04 -10.66 -8.44
CA SER A 110 9.18 -9.89 -9.69
C SER A 110 8.24 -8.70 -9.70
N VAL A 111 8.75 -7.51 -10.02
CA VAL A 111 7.92 -6.31 -10.23
C VAL A 111 7.14 -6.48 -11.53
N LEU A 112 5.81 -6.46 -11.42
CA LEU A 112 4.92 -6.49 -12.60
C LEU A 112 4.68 -5.08 -13.15
N TYR A 113 4.49 -4.13 -12.24
CA TYR A 113 4.03 -2.79 -12.59
C TYR A 113 4.48 -1.79 -11.53
N ASN A 114 4.84 -0.57 -11.97
CA ASN A 114 5.17 0.55 -11.10
C ASN A 114 4.57 1.82 -11.72
N THR A 115 3.62 2.46 -11.04
CA THR A 115 3.03 3.71 -11.52
C THR A 115 4.07 4.83 -11.45
N LYS A 116 3.99 5.79 -12.38
CA LYS A 116 4.59 7.11 -12.15
C LYS A 116 3.68 7.89 -11.21
N LYS A 117 4.22 8.95 -10.58
CA LYS A 117 3.46 9.93 -9.79
C LYS A 117 2.10 10.18 -10.43
N ILE A 118 1.03 9.82 -9.73
CA ILE A 118 -0.33 10.20 -10.11
C ILE A 118 -0.60 11.51 -9.37
N ASN A 119 -0.79 12.61 -10.11
CA ASN A 119 -1.17 13.88 -9.51
C ASN A 119 -2.62 13.76 -9.01
N THR A 120 -2.80 13.71 -7.70
CA THR A 120 -4.11 13.56 -7.05
C THR A 120 -4.80 14.92 -6.92
N GLU A 121 -5.01 15.62 -8.03
CA GLU A 121 -5.75 16.91 -8.05
C GLU A 121 -7.16 16.76 -7.40
N ILE A 122 -7.74 15.55 -7.45
CA ILE A 122 -8.99 15.18 -6.78
C ILE A 122 -8.85 15.14 -5.24
N SER A 123 -7.70 14.69 -4.70
CA SER A 123 -7.45 14.69 -3.25
C SER A 123 -7.18 16.09 -2.72
N GLN A 124 -6.48 16.93 -3.50
CA GLN A 124 -6.28 18.34 -3.17
C GLN A 124 -7.61 19.11 -3.10
N LEU A 125 -8.54 18.82 -4.02
CA LEU A 125 -9.90 19.35 -3.98
C LEU A 125 -10.65 18.89 -2.71
N LEU A 126 -10.55 17.62 -2.31
CA LEU A 126 -11.20 17.12 -1.08
C LEU A 126 -10.60 17.73 0.20
N VAL A 127 -9.28 17.85 0.28
CA VAL A 127 -8.57 18.46 1.42
C VAL A 127 -8.92 19.95 1.55
N ALA A 128 -9.00 20.68 0.43
CA ALA A 128 -9.46 22.07 0.42
C ALA A 128 -10.91 22.20 0.96
N HIS A 129 -11.81 21.26 0.64
CA HIS A 129 -13.19 21.28 1.17
C HIS A 129 -13.27 20.92 2.66
N VAL A 130 -12.38 20.05 3.17
CA VAL A 130 -12.32 19.70 4.60
C VAL A 130 -11.74 20.86 5.43
N GLN A 131 -10.76 21.58 4.90
CA GLN A 131 -10.10 22.70 5.57
C GLN A 131 -10.92 23.99 5.59
N THR A 132 -11.86 24.19 4.66
CA THR A 132 -12.75 25.38 4.65
C THR A 132 -13.91 25.29 5.64
N GLY A 133 -14.12 24.14 6.31
CA GLY A 133 -15.19 23.99 7.30
C GLY A 133 -16.60 24.08 6.71
N GLU A 134 -16.75 23.98 5.39
CA GLU A 134 -18.06 23.95 4.75
C GLU A 134 -18.70 22.59 5.00
N HIS A 135 -19.78 22.59 5.80
CA HIS A 135 -20.68 21.45 5.91
C HIS A 135 -21.04 20.98 4.50
N ILE A 136 -20.54 19.81 4.10
CA ILE A 136 -20.90 19.22 2.80
C ILE A 136 -22.42 19.09 2.78
N ASN A 137 -23.04 19.97 1.99
CA ASN A 137 -24.47 20.17 1.97
C ASN A 137 -25.15 18.83 1.67
N SER A 138 -26.22 18.49 2.40
CA SER A 138 -26.87 17.16 2.30
C SER A 138 -27.29 16.80 0.86
N TYR A 139 -27.41 17.80 -0.02
CA TYR A 139 -27.61 17.63 -1.46
C TYR A 139 -26.44 16.95 -2.18
N ILE A 140 -25.17 17.22 -1.83
CA ILE A 140 -24.00 16.56 -2.43
C ILE A 140 -23.90 15.11 -1.98
N LEU A 141 -24.11 14.83 -0.68
CA LEU A 141 -24.14 13.45 -0.17
C LEU A 141 -25.28 12.64 -0.83
N LYS A 142 -26.44 13.28 -1.05
CA LYS A 142 -27.53 12.69 -1.83
C LYS A 142 -27.14 12.41 -3.28
N ILE A 143 -26.41 13.31 -3.95
CA ILE A 143 -25.93 13.08 -5.33
C ILE A 143 -24.91 11.93 -5.39
N THR A 144 -23.97 11.86 -4.45
CA THR A 144 -22.97 10.77 -4.43
C THR A 144 -23.58 9.40 -4.12
N ILE A 145 -24.57 9.33 -3.21
CA ILE A 145 -25.32 8.10 -2.93
C ILE A 145 -26.19 7.73 -4.14
N HIS A 146 -26.84 8.71 -4.78
CA HIS A 146 -27.68 8.46 -5.96
C HIS A 146 -26.87 7.96 -7.15
N LEU A 147 -25.68 8.51 -7.41
CA LEU A 147 -24.76 8.02 -8.44
C LEU A 147 -24.19 6.64 -8.12
N LYS A 148 -23.94 6.31 -6.83
CA LYS A 148 -23.56 4.96 -6.41
C LYS A 148 -24.67 3.93 -6.61
N LEU A 149 -25.94 4.29 -6.42
CA LEU A 149 -27.08 3.38 -6.63
C LEU A 149 -27.40 3.16 -8.12
N ILE A 150 -27.15 4.16 -8.97
CA ILE A 150 -27.34 4.04 -10.43
C ILE A 150 -26.29 3.11 -11.07
N ASN A 151 -25.10 2.98 -10.47
CA ASN A 151 -23.99 2.17 -11.00
C ASN A 151 -23.90 0.74 -10.40
N ILE A 152 -24.99 0.25 -9.80
CA ILE A 152 -25.12 -1.12 -9.24
C ILE A 152 -26.11 -1.99 -10.06
N ASN A 153 -26.57 -1.54 -11.23
CA ASN A 153 -27.31 -2.40 -12.19
C ASN A 153 -26.44 -2.87 -13.35
#